data_AF-A0A1Q6Y1P2-F1
#
_entry.id   AF-A0A1Q6Y1P2-F1
#
_cell.length_a   1.000
_cell.length_b   1.000
_cell.length_c   1.000
_cell.angle_alpha   90.00
_cell.angle_beta   90.00
_cell.angle_gamma   90.00
#
_symmetry.space_group_name_H-M   'P 1'
#
loop_
_entity.id
_entity.type
_entity.pdbx_description
1 polymer ?
#
loop_
_entity_poly.entity_id
_entity_poly.type
_entity_poly.pdbx_seq_one_letter_code
_entity_poly.pdbx_strand_id
1 'polypeptide(L)'
;MVDGGKSRIILTALVTPAEVMENQPMLDLLWHTRFRWKLWPRQVTGDSKYGTEENIVAIEDQHICAYIPLPDNNHRIKFFSSDRFRYEGERDVYLCPAGNELHLDRPQSTERSLRYRARAKDCNHCPLKAQCTTSKQGRTLC
;
A
#
# COMPACT_ATOMS: atom_id res chain seq x y z
N MET A 1 -1.87 12.23 -19.09
CA MET A 1 -0.57 12.77 -18.64
C MET A 1 -0.42 14.20 -19.09
N VAL A 2 -0.08 15.08 -18.16
CA VAL A 2 0.11 16.51 -18.39
C VAL A 2 1.55 16.86 -18.01
N ASP A 3 2.17 17.77 -18.74
CA ASP A 3 3.50 18.26 -18.38
C ASP A 3 3.46 19.17 -17.14
N GLY A 4 4.59 19.28 -16.43
CA GLY A 4 4.73 20.17 -15.28
C GLY A 4 5.00 21.64 -15.63
N GLY A 5 4.96 22.00 -16.92
CA GLY A 5 5.23 23.34 -17.41
C GLY A 5 4.11 24.34 -17.10
N LYS A 6 4.40 25.63 -17.26
CA LYS A 6 3.42 26.71 -17.03
C LYS A 6 2.16 26.57 -17.89
N SER A 7 2.31 26.02 -19.09
CA SER A 7 1.23 25.88 -20.07
C SER A 7 0.37 24.62 -19.87
N ARG A 8 0.76 23.68 -19.00
CA ARG A 8 0.00 22.46 -18.66
C ARG A 8 -0.52 21.71 -19.90
N ILE A 9 0.40 21.37 -20.79
CA ILE A 9 0.16 20.67 -22.03
C ILE A 9 -0.18 19.21 -21.74
N ILE A 10 -1.30 18.74 -22.30
CA ILE A 10 -1.67 17.32 -22.27
C ILE A 10 -0.78 16.57 -23.26
N LEU A 11 0.10 15.70 -22.75
CA LEU A 11 1.06 14.96 -23.56
C LEU A 11 0.52 13.63 -24.09
N THR A 12 -0.42 13.02 -23.37
CA THR A 12 -1.07 11.74 -23.75
C THR A 12 -2.38 11.62 -22.98
N ALA A 13 -3.41 11.09 -23.65
CA ALA A 13 -4.68 10.66 -23.06
C ALA A 13 -5.01 9.25 -23.57
N LEU A 14 -5.65 8.46 -22.72
CA LEU A 14 -6.13 7.12 -23.07
C LEU A 14 -7.62 7.05 -22.72
N VAL A 15 -8.42 6.53 -23.64
CA VAL A 15 -9.84 6.26 -23.42
C VAL A 15 -9.97 4.78 -23.06
N THR A 16 -10.54 4.50 -21.89
CA THR A 16 -10.78 3.14 -21.41
C THR A 16 -12.27 2.89 -21.18
N PRO A 17 -12.74 1.63 -21.27
CA PRO A 17 -14.09 1.27 -20.82
C PRO A 17 -14.29 1.57 -19.34
N ALA A 18 -15.54 1.69 -18.91
CA ALA A 18 -15.89 2.06 -17.53
C ALA A 18 -15.49 1.04 -16.46
N GLU A 19 -15.22 -0.22 -16.85
CA GLU A 19 -14.75 -1.26 -15.93
C GLU A 19 -13.27 -1.14 -15.56
N VAL A 20 -12.48 -0.42 -16.38
CA VAL A 20 -11.05 -0.23 -16.15
C VAL A 20 -10.89 0.95 -15.19
N MET A 21 -10.26 0.69 -14.04
CA MET A 21 -9.99 1.75 -13.08
C MET A 21 -8.90 2.68 -13.61
N GLU A 22 -9.08 4.00 -13.47
CA GLU A 22 -8.18 5.02 -14.02
C GLU A 22 -6.72 4.89 -13.56
N ASN A 23 -6.48 4.29 -12.41
CA ASN A 23 -5.14 4.08 -11.85
C ASN A 23 -4.37 2.94 -12.55
N GLN A 24 -5.05 1.99 -13.19
CA GLN A 24 -4.44 0.86 -13.88
C GLN A 24 -3.60 1.30 -15.11
N PRO A 25 -4.11 2.12 -16.05
CA PRO A 25 -3.34 2.54 -17.21
C PRO A 25 -2.32 3.65 -16.92
N MET A 26 -2.15 4.08 -15.66
CA MET A 26 -1.28 5.20 -15.31
C MET A 26 0.17 4.97 -15.75
N LEU A 27 0.71 3.79 -15.48
CA LEU A 27 2.08 3.44 -15.85
C LEU A 27 2.25 3.41 -17.37
N ASP A 28 1.29 2.82 -18.10
CA ASP A 28 1.31 2.82 -19.56
C ASP A 28 1.35 4.24 -20.13
N LEU A 29 0.54 5.15 -19.57
CA LEU A 29 0.54 6.55 -19.95
C LEU A 29 1.90 7.22 -19.68
N LEU A 30 2.53 6.94 -18.53
CA LEU A 30 3.84 7.48 -18.17
C LEU A 30 4.93 6.97 -19.11
N TRP A 31 5.01 5.65 -19.32
CA TRP A 31 6.01 5.04 -20.18
C TRP A 31 5.84 5.43 -21.64
N HIS A 32 4.59 5.48 -22.13
CA HIS A 32 4.28 5.97 -23.46
C HIS A 32 4.71 7.43 -23.62
N THR A 33 4.43 8.29 -22.62
CA THR A 33 4.86 9.70 -22.64
C THR A 33 6.39 9.81 -22.74
N ARG A 34 7.13 9.06 -21.90
CA ARG A 34 8.61 9.02 -21.93
C ARG A 34 9.14 8.55 -23.27
N PHE A 35 8.58 7.47 -23.81
CA PHE A 35 8.99 6.89 -25.09
C PHE A 35 8.70 7.83 -26.27
N ARG A 36 7.49 8.40 -26.32
CA ARG A 36 7.00 9.22 -27.44
C ARG A 36 7.63 10.60 -27.50
N TRP A 37 7.91 11.19 -26.34
CA TRP A 37 8.43 12.56 -26.21
C TRP A 37 9.91 12.62 -25.82
N LYS A 38 10.54 11.46 -25.57
CA LYS A 38 11.93 11.35 -25.11
C LYS A 38 12.20 12.18 -23.84
N LEU A 39 11.23 12.19 -22.93
CA LEU A 39 11.30 12.91 -21.66
C LEU A 39 11.73 11.97 -20.54
N TRP A 40 12.53 12.49 -19.60
CA TRP A 40 12.86 11.85 -18.33
C TRP A 40 12.36 12.72 -17.18
N PRO A 41 11.09 12.59 -16.76
CA PRO A 41 10.59 13.32 -15.62
C PRO A 41 11.38 12.94 -14.36
N ARG A 42 11.65 13.94 -13.52
CA ARG A 42 12.24 13.72 -12.18
C ARG A 42 11.19 13.38 -11.13
N GLN A 43 9.93 13.75 -11.38
CA GLN A 43 8.83 13.60 -10.45
C GLN A 43 7.53 13.35 -11.21
N VAL A 44 6.65 12.54 -10.62
CA VAL A 44 5.26 12.35 -11.04
C VAL A 44 4.36 12.73 -9.87
N THR A 45 3.31 13.50 -10.17
CA THR A 45 2.30 13.92 -9.19
C THR A 45 0.93 13.43 -9.64
N GLY A 46 0.09 13.02 -8.70
CA GLY A 46 -1.26 12.53 -8.94
C GLY A 46 -2.09 12.60 -7.66
N ASP A 47 -3.39 12.36 -7.79
CA ASP A 47 -4.26 12.19 -6.62
C ASP A 47 -4.07 10.83 -5.96
N SER A 48 -4.71 10.64 -4.80
CA SER A 48 -4.56 9.42 -3.99
C SER A 48 -5.06 8.13 -4.66
N LYS A 49 -5.91 8.20 -5.69
CA LYS A 49 -6.34 7.00 -6.41
C LYS A 49 -5.21 6.38 -7.21
N TYR A 50 -4.25 7.19 -7.64
CA TYR A 50 -3.06 6.77 -8.38
C TYR A 50 -1.95 6.23 -7.49
N GLY A 51 -2.00 6.47 -6.17
CA GLY A 51 -0.99 6.07 -5.19
C GLY A 51 -1.04 4.59 -4.79
N THR A 52 -1.28 3.68 -5.72
CA THR A 52 -1.20 2.24 -5.43
C THR A 52 0.24 1.79 -5.26
N GLU A 53 0.46 0.71 -4.49
CA GLU A 53 1.81 0.17 -4.27
C GLU A 53 2.50 -0.15 -5.60
N GLU A 54 1.79 -0.77 -6.54
CA GLU A 54 2.33 -1.12 -7.86
C GLU A 54 2.80 0.12 -8.64
N ASN A 55 2.03 1.20 -8.60
CA ASN A 55 2.37 2.44 -9.29
C ASN A 55 3.56 3.12 -8.64
N ILE A 56 3.58 3.22 -7.30
CA ILE A 56 4.68 3.86 -6.56
C ILE A 56 5.99 3.11 -6.80
N VAL A 57 6.00 1.79 -6.60
CA VAL A 57 7.20 0.96 -6.78
C VAL A 57 7.73 1.07 -8.21
N ALA A 58 6.86 0.94 -9.22
CA ALA A 58 7.29 1.01 -10.62
C ALA A 58 7.86 2.38 -11.02
N ILE A 59 7.38 3.47 -10.42
CA ILE A 59 7.88 4.83 -10.68
C ILE A 59 9.25 5.03 -9.99
N GLU A 60 9.35 4.67 -8.71
CA GLU A 60 10.58 4.80 -7.91
C GLU A 60 11.72 3.91 -8.42
N ASP A 61 11.41 2.70 -8.89
CA ASP A 61 12.38 1.78 -9.53
C ASP A 61 13.04 2.38 -10.78
N GLN A 62 12.39 3.35 -11.43
CA GLN A 62 12.94 4.09 -12.57
C GLN A 62 13.68 5.36 -12.16
N HIS A 63 13.94 5.54 -10.86
CA HIS A 63 14.54 6.75 -10.26
C HIS A 63 13.73 8.02 -10.55
N ILE A 64 12.41 7.90 -10.57
CA ILE A 64 11.48 9.02 -10.69
C ILE A 64 10.77 9.15 -9.33
N CYS A 65 10.72 10.36 -8.77
CA CYS A 65 10.04 10.57 -7.49
C CYS A 65 8.51 10.52 -7.65
N ALA A 66 7.86 9.57 -6.99
CA ALA A 66 6.42 9.43 -6.94
C ALA A 66 5.85 10.31 -5.82
N TYR A 67 5.54 11.56 -6.13
CA TYR A 67 4.92 12.50 -5.20
C TYR A 67 3.39 12.40 -5.27
N ILE A 68 2.90 11.26 -4.81
CA ILE A 68 1.48 10.89 -4.85
C ILE A 68 1.07 10.49 -3.44
N PRO A 69 -0.04 11.04 -2.89
CA PRO A 69 -0.52 10.63 -1.58
C PRO A 69 -0.86 9.14 -1.59
N LEU A 70 -0.37 8.40 -0.60
CA LEU A 70 -0.81 7.02 -0.40
C LEU A 70 -2.29 7.04 0.04
N PRO A 71 -3.15 6.18 -0.54
CA PRO A 71 -4.53 6.06 -0.10
C PRO A 71 -4.54 5.61 1.35
N ASP A 72 -5.22 6.38 2.19
CA ASP A 72 -5.30 6.11 3.62
C ASP A 72 -6.25 4.94 3.89
N ASN A 73 -5.71 3.73 3.74
CA ASN A 73 -6.40 2.49 4.08
C ASN A 73 -6.45 2.28 5.60
N ASN A 74 -5.68 3.06 6.37
CA ASN A 74 -5.53 2.88 7.82
C ASN A 74 -6.65 3.59 8.60
N HIS A 75 -7.18 4.71 8.08
CA HIS A 75 -8.24 5.48 8.75
C HIS A 75 -9.66 4.87 8.66
N ARG A 76 -9.89 3.80 7.89
CA ARG A 76 -11.20 3.12 7.83
C ARG A 76 -11.37 1.99 8.86
N ILE A 77 -10.36 1.72 9.67
CA ILE A 77 -10.37 0.57 10.56
C ILE A 77 -10.77 1.06 11.96
N LYS A 78 -11.94 0.66 12.47
CA LYS A 78 -12.37 0.86 13.88
C LYS A 78 -11.43 0.21 14.91
N PHE A 79 -10.37 -0.44 14.45
CA PHE A 79 -9.46 -1.24 15.25
C PHE A 79 -8.07 -0.63 15.23
N PHE A 80 -7.24 -0.98 16.21
CA PHE A 80 -5.84 -0.55 16.25
C PHE A 80 -5.14 -0.74 14.90
N SER A 81 -4.53 0.33 14.43
CA SER A 81 -3.68 0.41 13.25
C SER A 81 -2.33 -0.26 13.51
N SER A 82 -1.60 -0.58 12.42
CA SER A 82 -0.31 -1.30 12.48
C SER A 82 0.80 -0.50 13.19
N ASP A 83 0.71 0.83 13.23
CA ASP A 83 1.60 1.74 13.97
C ASP A 83 1.64 1.47 15.48
N ARG A 84 0.57 0.89 16.05
CA ARG A 84 0.52 0.48 17.45
C ARG A 84 1.24 -0.84 17.73
N PHE A 85 1.74 -1.51 16.70
CA PHE A 85 2.46 -2.77 16.82
C PHE A 85 3.95 -2.51 16.59
N ARG A 86 4.78 -2.99 17.51
CA ARG A 86 6.23 -2.80 17.45
C ARG A 86 6.89 -4.05 16.87
N TYR A 87 7.69 -3.90 15.82
CA TYR A 87 8.49 -5.01 15.28
C TYR A 87 9.76 -5.21 16.11
N GLU A 88 10.02 -6.46 16.53
CA GLU A 88 11.25 -6.92 17.16
C GLU A 88 12.06 -7.79 16.19
N GLY A 89 13.05 -7.19 15.54
CA GLY A 89 13.83 -7.85 14.49
C GLY A 89 14.70 -9.03 14.96
N GLU A 90 15.13 -9.05 16.23
CA GLU A 90 15.93 -10.18 16.76
C GLU A 90 15.16 -11.50 16.79
N ARG A 91 13.84 -11.41 16.95
CA ARG A 91 12.95 -12.57 17.15
C ARG A 91 11.99 -12.77 15.98
N ASP A 92 12.00 -11.84 15.03
CA ASP A 92 11.08 -11.78 13.89
C ASP A 92 9.60 -11.84 14.32
N VAL A 93 9.22 -10.98 15.26
CA VAL A 93 7.86 -10.89 15.81
C VAL A 93 7.36 -9.46 15.89
N TYR A 94 6.04 -9.29 15.85
CA TYR A 94 5.40 -8.03 16.24
C TYR A 94 4.85 -8.14 17.65
N LEU A 95 5.07 -7.12 18.47
CA LEU A 95 4.44 -6.94 19.77
C LEU A 95 3.21 -6.05 19.65
N CYS A 96 2.08 -6.53 20.17
CA CYS A 96 0.87 -5.72 20.27
C CYS A 96 0.86 -4.83 21.52
N PRO A 97 -0.03 -3.81 21.60
CA PRO A 97 -0.17 -2.95 22.77
C PRO A 97 -0.48 -3.66 24.09
N ALA A 98 -1.01 -4.89 24.03
CA ALA A 98 -1.27 -5.72 25.20
C ALA A 98 -0.06 -6.58 25.62
N GLY A 99 1.06 -6.51 24.89
CA GLY A 99 2.28 -7.29 25.15
C GLY A 99 2.31 -8.69 24.53
N ASN A 100 1.29 -9.10 23.76
CA ASN A 100 1.29 -10.40 23.08
C ASN A 100 2.07 -10.35 21.76
N GLU A 101 2.71 -11.47 21.42
CA GLU A 101 3.50 -11.66 20.21
C GLU A 101 2.65 -12.13 19.02
N LEU A 102 2.97 -11.59 17.85
CA LEU A 102 2.50 -12.02 16.55
C LEU A 102 3.69 -12.63 15.81
N HIS A 103 3.57 -13.91 15.46
CA HIS A 103 4.60 -14.62 14.71
C HIS A 103 4.26 -14.65 13.23
N LEU A 104 5.28 -14.83 12.40
CA LEU A 104 5.11 -15.06 10.97
C LEU A 104 4.21 -16.28 10.74
N ASP A 105 3.03 -16.03 10.17
CA ASP A 105 2.10 -17.04 9.68
C ASP A 105 2.53 -17.44 8.27
N ARG A 106 2.69 -18.75 8.04
CA ARG A 106 3.28 -19.22 6.78
C ARG A 106 2.42 -18.76 5.60
N PRO A 107 3.03 -18.26 4.51
CA PRO A 107 2.26 -17.84 3.35
C PRO A 107 1.48 -19.03 2.79
N GLN A 108 0.21 -18.80 2.46
CA GLN A 108 -0.51 -19.69 1.55
C GLN A 108 0.16 -19.51 0.18
N SER A 109 0.42 -20.61 -0.54
CA SER A 109 1.33 -20.71 -1.71
C SER A 109 1.14 -19.67 -2.84
N THR A 110 0.13 -18.82 -2.77
CA THR A 110 -0.26 -17.80 -3.75
C THR A 110 -0.07 -16.35 -3.27
N GLU A 111 0.22 -16.09 -1.98
CA GLU A 111 0.43 -14.73 -1.46
C GLU A 111 1.92 -14.42 -1.30
N ARG A 112 2.39 -13.35 -1.96
CA ARG A 112 3.74 -12.80 -1.81
C ARG A 112 3.91 -11.93 -0.56
N SER A 113 2.85 -11.72 0.22
CA SER A 113 2.88 -10.90 1.44
C SER A 113 3.19 -11.73 2.69
N LEU A 114 4.10 -11.23 3.52
CA LEU A 114 4.39 -11.82 4.84
C LEU A 114 3.24 -11.46 5.79
N ARG A 115 2.61 -12.47 6.38
CA ARG A 115 1.53 -12.25 7.36
C ARG A 115 2.02 -12.59 8.75
N TYR A 116 1.70 -11.75 9.73
CA TYR A 116 1.99 -12.00 11.14
C TYR A 116 0.70 -12.18 11.91
N ARG A 117 0.60 -13.22 12.74
CA ARG A 117 -0.63 -13.56 13.46
C ARG A 117 -0.37 -13.81 14.95
N ALA A 118 -1.22 -13.22 15.78
CA ALA A 118 -1.26 -13.50 17.22
C ALA A 118 -2.03 -14.80 17.48
N ARG A 119 -1.66 -15.50 18.55
CA ARG A 119 -2.38 -16.72 18.96
C ARG A 119 -3.83 -16.40 19.31
N ALA A 120 -4.75 -17.19 18.76
CA ALA A 120 -6.18 -17.02 18.97
C ALA A 120 -6.57 -17.02 20.46
N LYS A 121 -5.96 -17.88 21.27
CA LYS A 121 -6.24 -17.98 22.72
C LYS A 121 -5.94 -16.66 23.44
N ASP A 122 -4.78 -16.07 23.17
CA ASP A 122 -4.32 -14.84 23.82
C ASP A 122 -5.16 -13.64 23.37
N CYS A 123 -5.49 -13.55 22.07
CA CYS A 123 -6.41 -12.52 21.58
C CYS A 123 -7.83 -12.67 22.14
N ASN A 124 -8.34 -13.90 22.29
CA ASN A 124 -9.71 -14.15 22.76
C ASN A 124 -9.91 -13.83 24.25
N HIS A 125 -8.84 -13.85 25.05
CA HIS A 125 -8.85 -13.44 26.46
C HIS A 125 -8.33 -12.02 26.68
N CYS A 126 -7.96 -11.30 25.62
CA CYS A 126 -7.40 -9.97 25.73
C CYS A 126 -8.49 -8.92 26.02
N PRO A 127 -8.33 -8.05 27.03
CA PRO A 127 -9.30 -6.98 27.33
C PRO A 127 -9.40 -5.95 26.21
N LEU A 128 -8.33 -5.78 25.42
CA LEU A 128 -8.29 -4.84 24.30
C LEU A 128 -8.87 -5.43 23.00
N LYS A 129 -9.38 -6.67 23.02
CA LYS A 129 -9.86 -7.36 21.80
C LYS A 129 -10.90 -6.55 21.04
N ALA A 130 -11.89 -5.98 21.74
CA ALA A 130 -12.97 -5.22 21.11
C ALA A 130 -12.45 -4.01 20.30
N GLN A 131 -11.32 -3.43 20.69
CA GLN A 131 -10.64 -2.33 20.01
C GLN A 131 -9.54 -2.81 19.03
N CYS A 132 -9.20 -4.09 19.04
CA CYS A 132 -8.07 -4.65 18.29
C CYS A 132 -8.51 -5.52 17.10
N THR A 133 -9.52 -6.39 17.25
CA THR A 133 -10.05 -7.22 16.15
C THR A 133 -11.36 -7.91 16.54
N THR A 134 -12.25 -8.12 15.56
CA THR A 134 -13.41 -9.01 15.70
C THR A 134 -13.10 -10.47 15.38
N SER A 135 -11.89 -10.77 14.89
CA SER A 135 -11.47 -12.13 14.52
C SER A 135 -11.45 -13.07 15.74
N LYS A 136 -11.97 -14.29 15.56
CA LYS A 136 -11.84 -15.39 16.54
C LYS A 136 -10.50 -16.12 16.44
N GLN A 137 -9.79 -15.95 15.32
CA GLN A 137 -8.50 -16.59 15.05
C GLN A 137 -7.30 -15.76 15.51
N GLY A 138 -7.54 -14.57 16.08
CA GLY A 138 -6.50 -13.63 16.50
C GLY A 138 -6.29 -12.51 15.48
N ARG A 139 -5.57 -11.47 15.93
CA ARG A 139 -5.20 -10.32 15.08
C ARG A 139 -4.15 -10.77 14.06
N THR A 140 -4.32 -10.34 12.81
CA THR A 140 -3.35 -10.54 11.72
C THR A 140 -2.87 -9.18 11.22
N LEU A 141 -1.58 -9.07 10.93
CA LEU A 141 -0.94 -7.96 10.22
C LEU A 141 -0.41 -8.51 8.89
N CYS A 142 -0.55 -7.73 7.82
CA CYS A 142 -0.07 -8.05 6.47
C CYS A 142 0.86 -6.94 6.00
#